data_AF-A0A0X8JVJ1-F1
#
_entry.id   AF-A0A0X8JVJ1-F1
#
_cell.length_a   1.000
_cell.length_b   1.000
_cell.length_c   1.000
_cell.angle_alpha   90.00
_cell.angle_beta   90.00
_cell.angle_gamma   90.00
#
_symmetry.space_group_name_H-M   'P 1'
#
loop_
_entity.id
_entity.type
_entity.pdbx_description
1 polymer ?
#
loop_
_entity_poly.entity_id
_entity_poly.type
_entity_poly.pdbx_seq_one_letter_code
_entity_poly.pdbx_strand_id
1 'polypeptide(L)'
;MDLERKYTEAEKEAINMSREMAGLGPLEQEEKNETIGAAEVKTVEPQIVAETAEEIKERRNKNERRRIKQQGGLRPKQIFKYTLISWDGKPKDVGCTYPTTRQASKYSKMDFDPVTGKGVLNFGDIVDCFYNDDLLPRFDFEDFPSSEIIGLGVFLSEVVRNPFLK
;
A
#
# COMPACT_ATOMS: atom_id res chain seq x y z
N MET A 1 28.89 27.88 -21.14
CA MET A 1 30.19 27.64 -20.46
C MET A 1 29.93 26.54 -19.45
N ASP A 2 30.15 25.30 -19.85
CA ASP A 2 30.04 24.16 -18.94
C ASP A 2 31.36 24.04 -18.18
N LEU A 3 31.35 24.50 -16.93
CA LEU A 3 32.44 24.32 -15.99
C LEU A 3 32.34 22.92 -15.40
N GLU A 4 32.94 21.94 -16.06
CA GLU A 4 33.19 20.62 -15.47
C GLU A 4 34.11 20.79 -14.26
N ARG A 5 33.52 20.75 -13.07
CA ARG A 5 34.24 20.85 -11.80
C ARG A 5 34.93 19.50 -11.55
N LYS A 6 36.25 19.44 -11.72
CA LYS A 6 37.04 18.25 -11.38
C LYS A 6 37.08 18.08 -9.86
N TYR A 7 36.45 17.02 -9.36
CA TYR A 7 36.52 16.64 -7.95
C TYR A 7 37.92 16.16 -7.58
N THR A 8 38.38 16.55 -6.39
CA THR A 8 39.61 16.01 -5.80
C THR A 8 39.41 14.55 -5.38
N GLU A 9 40.48 13.76 -5.26
CA GLU A 9 40.39 12.33 -4.92
C GLU A 9 39.64 12.09 -3.60
N ALA A 10 39.88 12.94 -2.59
CA ALA A 10 39.19 12.86 -1.30
C ALA A 10 37.67 13.14 -1.41
N GLU A 11 37.27 14.05 -2.29
CA GLU A 11 35.85 14.32 -2.54
C GLU A 11 35.18 13.15 -3.27
N LYS A 12 35.87 12.51 -4.21
CA LYS A 12 35.36 11.32 -4.91
C LYS A 12 35.14 10.16 -3.94
N GLU A 13 36.07 9.93 -3.01
CA GLU A 13 35.96 8.88 -2.01
C GLU A 13 34.78 9.12 -1.07
N ALA A 14 34.62 10.35 -0.57
CA ALA A 14 33.47 10.72 0.27
C ALA A 14 32.13 10.54 -0.46
N ILE A 15 32.08 10.89 -1.75
CA ILE A 15 30.88 10.70 -2.56
C ILE A 15 30.62 9.22 -2.82
N ASN A 16 31.64 8.41 -3.11
CA ASN A 16 31.49 6.98 -3.33
C ASN A 16 31.00 6.25 -2.07
N MET A 17 31.54 6.57 -0.88
CA MET A 17 31.04 6.02 0.38
C MET A 17 29.57 6.38 0.63
N SER A 18 29.19 7.63 0.32
CA SER A 18 27.79 8.07 0.46
C SER A 18 26.85 7.35 -0.51
N ARG A 19 27.33 7.03 -1.71
CA ARG A 19 26.58 6.28 -2.73
C ARG A 19 26.42 4.81 -2.34
N GLU A 20 27.46 4.19 -1.81
CA GLU A 20 27.41 2.81 -1.33
C GLU A 20 26.38 2.64 -0.21
N MET A 21 26.33 3.57 0.76
CA MET A 21 25.31 3.56 1.81
C MET A 21 23.89 3.72 1.27
N ALA A 22 23.73 4.37 0.11
CA ALA A 22 22.45 4.53 -0.58
C ALA A 22 22.15 3.39 -1.57
N GLY A 23 23.01 2.36 -1.65
CA GLY A 23 22.88 1.26 -2.62
C GLY A 23 23.15 1.65 -4.07
N LEU A 24 23.82 2.78 -4.31
CA LEU A 24 24.20 3.28 -5.62
C LEU A 24 25.66 2.90 -5.94
N GLY A 25 25.94 2.56 -7.20
CA GLY A 25 27.29 2.23 -7.66
C GLY A 25 28.26 3.43 -7.66
N PRO A 26 29.58 3.18 -7.58
CA PRO A 26 30.61 4.22 -7.54
C PRO A 26 30.68 5.04 -8.84
N LEU A 27 31.26 6.25 -8.75
CA LEU A 27 31.27 7.23 -9.83
C LEU A 27 32.27 6.96 -10.97
N GLU A 28 33.34 6.20 -10.74
CA GLU A 28 34.36 5.93 -11.75
C GLU A 28 34.46 4.42 -12.04
N GLN A 29 34.22 4.03 -13.29
CA GLN A 29 34.65 2.75 -13.84
C GLN A 29 36.12 2.88 -14.22
N GLU A 30 36.97 2.00 -13.70
CA GLU A 30 38.37 1.89 -14.14
C GLU A 30 38.40 1.63 -15.66
N GLU A 31 38.98 2.55 -16.44
CA GLU A 31 39.38 2.29 -17.82
C GLU A 31 40.52 1.25 -17.83
N LYS A 32 40.17 -0.04 -17.87
CA LYS A 32 41.10 -1.09 -18.27
C LYS A 32 41.00 -1.28 -19.77
N ASN A 33 41.99 -0.73 -20.48
CA ASN A 33 42.31 -1.13 -21.85
C ASN A 33 42.80 -2.59 -21.85
N GLU A 34 41.90 -3.55 -22.09
CA GLU A 34 42.28 -4.89 -22.51
C GLU A 34 41.57 -5.24 -23.82
N THR A 35 42.38 -5.39 -24.86
CA THR A 35 41.98 -5.86 -26.19
C THR A 35 41.64 -7.35 -26.10
N ILE A 36 40.36 -7.73 -26.05
CA ILE A 36 39.92 -9.12 -26.24
C ILE A 36 38.64 -9.12 -27.10
N GLY A 37 38.67 -9.91 -28.18
CA GLY A 37 37.72 -9.88 -29.28
C GLY A 37 36.30 -10.34 -28.98
N ALA A 38 35.41 -9.95 -29.89
CA ALA A 38 34.10 -10.54 -30.22
C ALA A 38 33.45 -11.44 -29.16
N ALA A 39 32.75 -10.83 -28.20
CA ALA A 39 31.55 -11.41 -27.62
C ALA A 39 30.65 -10.26 -27.16
N GLU A 40 29.40 -10.28 -27.62
CA GLU A 40 28.35 -9.33 -27.31
C GLU A 40 28.24 -9.11 -25.78
N VAL A 41 28.75 -7.98 -25.29
CA VAL A 41 28.53 -7.54 -23.92
C VAL A 41 27.11 -6.98 -23.86
N LYS A 42 26.16 -7.82 -23.45
CA LYS A 42 24.84 -7.37 -23.03
C LYS A 42 25.02 -6.38 -21.88
N THR A 43 24.85 -5.10 -22.18
CA THR A 43 24.60 -4.05 -21.20
C THR A 43 23.39 -4.47 -20.37
N VAL A 44 23.64 -4.99 -19.17
CA VAL A 44 22.61 -5.18 -18.17
C VAL A 44 22.33 -3.81 -17.58
N GLU A 45 21.40 -3.09 -18.22
CA GLU A 45 20.78 -1.90 -17.62
C GLU A 45 20.27 -2.28 -16.22
N PRO A 46 20.41 -1.40 -15.20
CA PRO A 46 19.78 -1.65 -13.91
C PRO A 46 18.27 -1.72 -14.15
N GLN A 47 17.74 -2.94 -14.13
CA GLN A 47 16.32 -3.20 -14.29
C GLN A 47 15.65 -2.60 -13.05
N ILE A 48 15.09 -1.39 -13.21
CA ILE A 48 14.24 -0.77 -12.20
C ILE A 48 13.06 -1.73 -12.09
N VAL A 49 13.06 -2.60 -11.07
CA VAL A 49 11.96 -3.51 -10.82
C VAL A 49 10.76 -2.64 -10.52
N ALA A 50 9.88 -2.48 -11.51
CA ALA A 50 8.64 -1.75 -11.34
C ALA A 50 7.84 -2.44 -10.22
N GLU A 51 7.54 -1.70 -9.16
CA GLU A 51 6.69 -2.15 -8.05
C GLU A 51 5.40 -2.75 -8.64
N THR A 52 5.07 -3.98 -8.26
CA THR A 52 3.85 -4.66 -8.70
C THR A 52 2.61 -3.99 -8.13
N ALA A 53 1.43 -4.20 -8.73
CA ALA A 53 0.18 -3.59 -8.25
C ALA A 53 -0.14 -4.01 -6.80
N GLU A 54 0.21 -5.24 -6.46
CA GLU A 54 0.07 -5.88 -5.16
C GLU A 54 0.99 -5.25 -4.12
N GLU A 55 2.25 -5.01 -4.46
CA GLU A 55 3.20 -4.30 -3.58
C GLU A 55 2.76 -2.85 -3.34
N ILE A 56 2.28 -2.16 -4.39
CA ILE A 56 1.73 -0.79 -4.27
C ILE A 56 0.52 -0.80 -3.34
N LYS A 57 -0.43 -1.72 -3.55
CA LYS A 57 -1.62 -1.89 -2.71
C LYS A 57 -1.23 -2.13 -1.25
N GLU A 58 -0.32 -3.09 -1.02
CA GLU A 58 0.12 -3.44 0.33
C GLU A 58 0.77 -2.24 1.03
N ARG A 59 1.69 -1.55 0.34
CA ARG A 59 2.37 -0.36 0.85
C ARG A 59 1.38 0.76 1.21
N ARG A 60 0.42 1.07 0.32
CA ARG A 60 -0.61 2.11 0.56
C ARG A 60 -1.52 1.75 1.73
N ASN A 61 -2.00 0.51 1.79
CA ASN A 61 -2.86 0.04 2.88
C ASN A 61 -2.13 0.02 4.23
N LYS A 62 -0.85 -0.40 4.26
CA LYS A 62 -0.01 -0.31 5.47
C LYS A 62 0.19 1.13 5.91
N ASN A 63 0.44 2.05 4.99
CA ASN A 63 0.61 3.47 5.31
C ASN A 63 -0.67 4.08 5.89
N GLU A 64 -1.84 3.77 5.33
CA GLU A 64 -3.10 4.24 5.86
C GLU A 64 -3.37 3.69 7.26
N ARG A 65 -3.11 2.41 7.50
CA ARG A 65 -3.21 1.82 8.85
C ARG A 65 -2.30 2.52 9.85
N ARG A 66 -1.06 2.84 9.47
CA ARG A 66 -0.12 3.60 10.32
C ARG A 66 -0.65 5.00 10.60
N ARG A 67 -1.20 5.69 9.59
CA ARG A 67 -1.82 7.01 9.76
C ARG A 67 -2.96 6.95 10.78
N ILE A 68 -3.87 5.99 10.66
CA ILE A 68 -4.99 5.81 11.59
C ILE A 68 -4.48 5.57 13.02
N LYS A 69 -3.50 4.68 13.20
CA LYS A 69 -2.87 4.41 14.51
C LYS A 69 -2.26 5.68 15.12
N GLN A 70 -1.49 6.44 14.34
CA GLN A 70 -0.81 7.66 14.78
C GLN A 70 -1.79 8.79 15.14
N GLN A 71 -2.92 8.87 14.44
CA GLN A 71 -3.98 9.84 14.75
C GLN A 71 -4.79 9.46 16.00
N GLY A 72 -4.53 8.31 16.61
CA GLY A 72 -5.29 7.82 17.74
C GLY A 72 -6.66 7.27 17.34
N GLY A 73 -6.78 6.72 16.14
CA GLY A 73 -7.97 6.07 15.62
C GLY A 73 -8.88 6.95 14.77
N LEU A 74 -9.94 6.35 14.25
CA LEU A 74 -10.95 7.01 13.42
C LEU A 74 -12.11 7.55 14.26
N ARG A 75 -12.52 8.79 13.97
CA ARG A 75 -13.72 9.43 14.52
C ARG A 75 -14.91 9.29 13.58
N PRO A 76 -16.17 9.38 14.09
CA PRO A 76 -17.36 9.43 13.25
C PRO A 76 -17.23 10.42 12.09
N LYS A 77 -17.64 9.99 10.89
CA LYS A 77 -17.59 10.75 9.63
C LYS A 77 -16.18 11.10 9.12
N GLN A 78 -15.13 10.59 9.76
CA GLN A 78 -13.77 10.79 9.28
C GLN A 78 -13.51 9.90 8.06
N ILE A 79 -12.87 10.46 7.04
CA ILE A 79 -12.52 9.73 5.81
C ILE A 79 -11.20 8.99 6.00
N PHE A 80 -11.17 7.77 5.47
CA PHE A 80 -9.98 6.95 5.31
C PHE A 80 -10.02 6.27 3.95
N LYS A 81 -8.91 5.62 3.58
CA LYS A 81 -8.78 4.99 2.27
C LYS A 81 -8.49 3.50 2.39
N TYR A 82 -8.85 2.75 1.36
CA TYR A 82 -8.37 1.40 1.16
C TYR A 82 -8.09 1.19 -0.33
N THR A 83 -6.88 0.75 -0.65
CA THR A 83 -6.48 0.48 -2.03
C THR A 83 -6.88 -0.94 -2.40
N LEU A 84 -7.59 -1.07 -3.51
CA LEU A 84 -7.98 -2.31 -4.18
C LEU A 84 -7.34 -2.39 -5.57
N ILE A 85 -7.36 -3.57 -6.18
CA ILE A 85 -6.94 -3.79 -7.57
C ILE A 85 -8.19 -3.94 -8.44
N SER A 86 -8.34 -3.10 -9.48
CA SER A 86 -9.48 -3.20 -10.40
C SER A 86 -9.35 -4.37 -11.37
N TRP A 87 -10.38 -4.63 -12.17
CA TRP A 87 -10.32 -5.59 -13.30
C TRP A 87 -9.17 -5.32 -14.28
N ASP A 88 -8.72 -4.07 -14.40
CA ASP A 88 -7.57 -3.69 -15.24
C ASP A 88 -6.21 -4.02 -14.60
N GLY A 89 -6.19 -4.65 -13.41
CA GLY A 89 -4.96 -4.93 -12.66
C GLY A 89 -4.31 -3.68 -12.05
N LYS A 90 -5.05 -2.56 -11.96
CA LYS A 90 -4.52 -1.28 -11.47
C LYS A 90 -4.92 -1.00 -10.03
N PRO A 91 -4.02 -0.49 -9.18
CA PRO A 91 -4.36 -0.09 -7.82
C PRO A 91 -5.23 1.18 -7.83
N LYS A 92 -6.43 1.09 -7.26
CA LYS A 92 -7.42 2.16 -7.13
C LYS A 92 -7.76 2.37 -5.66
N ASP A 93 -7.70 3.63 -5.22
CA ASP A 93 -8.04 4.00 -3.85
C ASP A 93 -9.57 4.14 -3.72
N VAL A 94 -10.15 3.36 -2.82
CA VAL A 94 -11.54 3.49 -2.37
C VAL A 94 -11.57 4.42 -1.16
N GLY A 95 -12.34 5.50 -1.25
CA GLY A 95 -12.62 6.38 -0.12
C GLY A 95 -13.70 5.78 0.76
N CYS A 96 -13.44 5.69 2.06
CA CYS A 96 -14.36 5.16 3.06
C CYS A 96 -14.63 6.23 4.11
N THR A 97 -15.88 6.36 4.54
CA THR A 97 -16.27 7.26 5.63
C THR A 97 -16.54 6.43 6.87
N TYR A 98 -15.89 6.76 7.99
CA TYR A 98 -16.09 6.03 9.23
C TYR A 98 -17.52 6.24 9.75
N PRO A 99 -18.25 5.16 10.08
CA PRO A 99 -19.65 5.25 10.49
C PRO A 99 -19.83 6.04 11.77
N THR A 100 -21.03 6.58 11.96
CA THR A 100 -21.45 7.04 13.30
C THR A 100 -21.65 5.85 14.23
N THR A 101 -21.60 6.07 15.55
CA THR A 101 -21.88 5.00 16.53
C THR A 101 -23.23 4.33 16.30
N ARG A 102 -24.25 5.08 15.87
CA ARG A 102 -25.59 4.57 15.54
C ARG A 102 -25.61 3.69 14.29
N GLN A 103 -24.77 3.98 13.30
CA GLN A 103 -24.61 3.14 12.11
C GLN A 103 -23.83 1.88 12.47
N ALA A 104 -22.67 2.03 13.11
CA ALA A 104 -21.81 0.93 13.54
C ALA A 104 -22.54 -0.09 14.43
N SER A 105 -23.42 0.37 15.32
CA SER A 105 -24.22 -0.53 16.18
C SER A 105 -25.16 -1.45 15.39
N LYS A 106 -25.61 -1.05 14.19
CA LYS A 106 -26.48 -1.88 13.34
C LYS A 106 -25.70 -2.97 12.60
N TYR A 107 -24.42 -2.73 12.34
CA TYR A 107 -23.57 -3.66 11.60
C TYR A 107 -23.19 -4.88 12.43
N SER A 108 -23.21 -4.72 13.75
CA SER A 108 -22.97 -5.78 14.72
C SER A 108 -24.16 -6.74 14.76
N LYS A 109 -24.19 -7.74 13.87
CA LYS A 109 -25.14 -8.84 13.97
C LYS A 109 -24.62 -9.83 14.99
N MET A 110 -25.46 -10.25 15.91
CA MET A 110 -25.13 -11.32 16.84
C MET A 110 -25.39 -12.63 16.12
N ASP A 111 -24.34 -13.38 15.83
CA ASP A 111 -24.41 -14.71 15.26
C ASP A 111 -24.00 -15.73 16.30
N PHE A 112 -24.38 -16.98 16.10
CA PHE A 112 -23.93 -18.08 16.95
C PHE A 112 -22.88 -18.88 16.21
N ASP A 113 -21.71 -19.03 16.82
CA ASP A 113 -20.75 -20.01 16.34
C ASP A 113 -21.35 -21.40 16.53
N PRO A 114 -21.64 -22.15 15.44
CA PRO A 114 -22.28 -23.46 15.53
C PRO A 114 -21.37 -24.52 16.16
N VAL A 115 -20.06 -24.27 16.23
CA VAL A 115 -19.06 -25.18 16.81
C VAL A 115 -18.88 -24.90 18.31
N THR A 116 -18.84 -23.63 18.71
CA THR A 116 -18.55 -23.26 20.11
C THR A 116 -19.79 -22.83 20.91
N GLY A 117 -20.92 -22.60 20.27
CA GLY A 117 -22.18 -22.13 20.89
C GLY A 117 -22.10 -20.71 21.45
N LYS A 118 -21.00 -19.98 21.23
CA LYS A 118 -20.81 -18.62 21.71
C LYS A 118 -21.43 -17.62 20.72
N GLY A 119 -22.04 -16.57 21.28
CA GLY A 119 -22.47 -15.40 20.50
C GLY A 119 -21.24 -14.68 19.94
N VAL A 120 -21.07 -14.67 18.64
CA VAL A 120 -20.03 -13.96 17.90
C VAL A 120 -20.65 -12.75 17.23
N LEU A 121 -20.03 -11.58 17.36
CA LEU A 121 -20.45 -10.41 16.58
C LEU A 121 -19.97 -10.56 15.13
N ASN A 122 -20.87 -11.00 14.25
CA ASN A 122 -20.61 -11.06 12.82
C ASN A 122 -21.05 -9.76 12.17
N PHE A 123 -20.10 -9.13 11.48
CA PHE A 123 -20.35 -7.96 10.68
C PHE A 123 -20.77 -8.43 9.29
N GLY A 124 -21.97 -9.04 9.23
CA GLY A 124 -22.52 -9.65 8.02
C GLY A 124 -22.63 -8.62 6.89
N ASP A 125 -22.07 -8.98 5.73
CA ASP A 125 -21.76 -8.12 4.58
C ASP A 125 -21.55 -6.64 4.92
N ILE A 126 -20.46 -6.36 5.65
CA ILE A 126 -20.11 -5.00 6.07
C ILE A 126 -19.93 -4.05 4.89
N VAL A 127 -19.56 -4.55 3.71
CA VAL A 127 -19.38 -3.73 2.51
C VAL A 127 -20.74 -3.23 2.05
N ASP A 128 -21.74 -4.11 1.98
CA ASP A 128 -23.14 -3.71 1.71
C ASP A 128 -23.65 -2.72 2.75
N CYS A 129 -23.33 -2.92 4.02
CA CYS A 129 -23.74 -2.00 5.09
C CYS A 129 -23.17 -0.60 4.87
N PHE A 130 -21.89 -0.50 4.53
CA PHE A 130 -21.25 0.79 4.23
C PHE A 130 -21.78 1.40 2.93
N TYR A 131 -22.03 0.60 1.91
CA TYR A 131 -22.59 1.05 0.64
C TYR A 131 -24.00 1.64 0.83
N ASN A 132 -24.89 0.89 1.50
CA ASN A 132 -26.27 1.30 1.74
C ASN A 132 -26.41 2.51 2.68
N ASP A 133 -25.42 2.76 3.53
CA ASP A 133 -25.36 3.94 4.41
C ASP A 133 -24.58 5.12 3.78
N ASP A 134 -24.29 5.07 2.47
CA ASP A 134 -23.56 6.09 1.70
C ASP A 134 -22.15 6.39 2.24
N LEU A 135 -21.50 5.39 2.85
CA LEU A 135 -20.16 5.52 3.44
C LEU A 135 -19.02 5.17 2.47
N LEU A 136 -19.34 4.70 1.26
CA LEU A 136 -18.38 4.42 0.18
C LEU A 136 -18.63 5.36 -1.01
N PRO A 137 -18.27 6.66 -0.91
CA PRO A 137 -18.51 7.61 -1.98
C PRO A 137 -17.81 7.17 -3.27
N ARG A 138 -18.58 7.11 -4.38
CA ARG A 138 -18.09 6.76 -5.72
C ARG A 138 -17.52 5.34 -5.83
N PHE A 139 -17.92 4.44 -4.94
CA PHE A 139 -17.61 3.03 -5.03
C PHE A 139 -18.65 2.33 -5.89
N ASP A 140 -18.19 1.46 -6.79
CA ASP A 140 -19.02 0.55 -7.56
C ASP A 140 -18.49 -0.87 -7.36
N PHE A 141 -19.36 -1.82 -7.10
CA PHE A 141 -18.98 -3.23 -6.94
C PHE A 141 -18.43 -3.81 -8.25
N GLU A 142 -18.93 -3.34 -9.39
CA GLU A 142 -18.55 -3.87 -10.71
C GLU A 142 -17.13 -3.45 -11.13
N ASP A 143 -16.51 -2.48 -10.44
CA ASP A 143 -15.15 -2.03 -10.70
C ASP A 143 -14.06 -3.05 -10.28
N PHE A 144 -14.42 -4.02 -9.42
CA PHE A 144 -13.46 -4.87 -8.73
C PHE A 144 -13.85 -6.35 -8.72
N PRO A 145 -12.87 -7.28 -8.73
CA PRO A 145 -13.16 -8.69 -8.54
C PRO A 145 -13.60 -8.98 -7.10
N SER A 146 -14.39 -10.04 -6.91
CA SER A 146 -14.95 -10.42 -5.60
C SER A 146 -13.90 -10.65 -4.51
N SER A 147 -12.71 -11.13 -4.86
CA SER A 147 -11.58 -11.28 -3.93
C SER A 147 -11.15 -9.95 -3.29
N GLU A 148 -11.20 -8.86 -4.05
CA GLU A 148 -10.86 -7.52 -3.58
C GLU A 148 -11.96 -6.95 -2.68
N ILE A 149 -13.22 -7.21 -3.01
CA ILE A 149 -14.39 -6.88 -2.18
C ILE A 149 -14.30 -7.58 -0.82
N ILE A 150 -13.94 -8.87 -0.79
CA ILE A 150 -13.73 -9.63 0.45
C ILE A 150 -12.62 -8.97 1.29
N GLY A 151 -11.50 -8.58 0.66
CA GLY A 151 -10.41 -7.88 1.33
C GLY A 151 -10.84 -6.54 1.95
N LEU A 152 -11.64 -5.75 1.23
CA LEU A 152 -12.26 -4.54 1.76
C LEU A 152 -13.14 -4.85 2.98
N GLY A 153 -14.01 -5.87 2.88
CA GLY A 153 -14.90 -6.27 3.96
C GLY A 153 -14.15 -6.67 5.24
N VAL A 154 -13.03 -7.40 5.11
CA VAL A 154 -12.18 -7.74 6.25
C VAL A 154 -11.62 -6.47 6.91
N PHE A 155 -11.12 -5.52 6.12
CA PHE A 155 -10.57 -4.26 6.65
C PHE A 155 -11.64 -3.40 7.32
N LEU A 156 -12.80 -3.22 6.69
CA LEU A 156 -13.91 -2.44 7.25
C LEU A 156 -14.40 -3.05 8.58
N SER A 157 -14.52 -4.38 8.64
CA SER A 157 -14.89 -5.08 9.87
C SER A 157 -13.90 -4.82 11.00
N GLU A 158 -12.59 -4.85 10.70
CA GLU A 158 -11.55 -4.55 11.67
C GLU A 158 -11.65 -3.11 12.19
N VAL A 159 -11.82 -2.14 11.28
CA VAL A 159 -11.95 -0.72 11.61
C VAL A 159 -13.18 -0.45 12.47
N VAL A 160 -14.32 -1.09 12.18
CA VAL A 160 -15.55 -0.92 12.97
C VAL A 160 -15.40 -1.54 14.36
N ARG A 161 -14.79 -2.74 14.47
CA ARG A 161 -14.53 -3.40 15.75
C ARG A 161 -13.54 -2.64 16.61
N ASN A 162 -12.50 -2.08 16.00
CA ASN A 162 -11.42 -1.38 16.66
C ASN A 162 -11.03 -0.13 15.85
N PRO A 163 -11.66 1.03 16.09
CA PRO A 163 -11.33 2.27 15.39
C PRO A 163 -9.89 2.73 15.59
N PHE A 164 -9.21 2.24 16.62
CA PHE A 164 -7.82 2.59 16.94
C PHE A 164 -6.81 1.70 16.20
N LEU A 165 -7.26 0.59 15.62
CA LEU A 165 -6.43 -0.46 15.00
C LEU A 165 -5.28 -0.96 15.88
N LYS A 166 -5.36 -0.79 17.21
CA LYS A 166 -4.33 -1.20 18.18
C LYS A 166 -4.17 -2.71 18.24
#